data_AF-A0A7R9AIN1-F1
#
_entry.id   AF-A0A7R9AIN1-F1
#
_cell.length_a   1.000
_cell.length_b   1.000
_cell.length_c   1.000
_cell.angle_alpha   90.00
_cell.angle_beta   90.00
_cell.angle_gamma   90.00
#
_symmetry.space_group_name_H-M   'P 1'
#
loop_
_entity.id
_entity.type
_entity.pdbx_description
1 polymer ?
#
loop_
_entity_poly.entity_id
_entity_poly.type
_entity_poly.pdbx_seq_one_letter_code
_entity_poly.pdbx_strand_id
1 'polypeptide(L)'
;SKDELGTAALPGREDSFLSGIETSIKYAKALNCSRIHIMAGKAPRTFYDAAMNDCYLENLKAATNRFSEENITGLIEPINQASVPYYFLHEFETGKWVI
;
A
#
# COMPACT_ATOMS: atom_id res chain seq x y z
N SER A 1 -5.42 2.49 13.47
CA SER A 1 -6.70 2.56 14.24
C SER A 1 -7.86 2.25 13.28
N LYS A 2 -9.12 2.24 13.73
CA LYS A 2 -10.31 1.79 12.96
C LYS A 2 -10.52 2.53 11.61
N ASP A 3 -9.82 3.65 11.39
CA ASP A 3 -9.91 4.50 10.20
C ASP A 3 -8.62 4.51 9.34
N GLU A 4 -7.64 3.68 9.68
CA GLU A 4 -6.35 3.62 8.98
C GLU A 4 -6.46 2.71 7.75
N LEU A 5 -6.26 3.28 6.56
CA LEU A 5 -6.40 2.60 5.27
C LEU A 5 -5.03 2.30 4.66
N GLY A 6 -4.15 1.69 5.47
CA GLY A 6 -2.76 1.41 5.10
C GLY A 6 -1.82 2.60 5.29
N THR A 7 -0.55 2.32 5.05
CA THR A 7 0.56 3.26 5.29
C THR A 7 1.62 3.26 4.19
N ALA A 8 1.37 2.58 3.07
CA ALA A 8 2.42 2.34 2.07
C ALA A 8 2.98 3.63 1.44
N ALA A 9 2.17 4.70 1.33
CA ALA A 9 2.57 5.99 0.79
C ALA A 9 2.82 7.06 1.86
N LEU A 10 2.99 6.67 3.15
CA LEU A 10 3.12 7.61 4.26
C LEU A 10 4.59 7.71 4.73
N PRO A 11 5.31 8.80 4.40
CA PRO A 11 6.67 9.01 4.88
C PRO A 11 6.76 8.96 6.41
N GLY A 12 7.78 8.28 6.93
CA GLY A 12 7.97 8.07 8.37
C GLY A 12 7.13 6.94 8.98
N ARG A 13 6.43 6.15 8.16
CA ARG A 13 5.65 4.96 8.58
C ARG A 13 6.14 3.67 7.92
N GLU A 14 7.35 3.66 7.37
CA GLU A 14 7.95 2.54 6.63
C GLU A 14 8.07 1.28 7.51
N ASP A 15 8.53 1.41 8.76
CA ASP A 15 8.63 0.28 9.69
C ASP A 15 7.26 -0.34 10.01
N SER A 16 6.24 0.52 10.12
CA SER A 16 4.84 0.10 10.33
C SER A 16 4.32 -0.64 9.10
N PHE A 17 4.68 -0.18 7.90
CA PHE A 17 4.33 -0.82 6.64
C PHE A 17 4.98 -2.21 6.53
N LEU A 18 6.31 -2.31 6.71
CA LEU A 18 7.04 -3.58 6.61
C LEU A 18 6.58 -4.60 7.66
N SER A 19 6.33 -4.15 8.89
CA SER A 19 5.75 -5.02 9.93
C SER A 19 4.35 -5.54 9.55
N GLY A 20 3.56 -4.70 8.88
CA GLY A 20 2.25 -5.06 8.32
C GLY A 20 2.35 -6.09 7.20
N ILE A 21 3.36 -5.99 6.33
CA ILE A 21 3.65 -6.97 5.28
C ILE A 21 3.95 -8.35 5.88
N GLU A 22 4.84 -8.44 6.86
CA GLU A 22 5.16 -9.72 7.51
C GLU A 22 3.94 -10.34 8.19
N THR A 23 3.12 -9.51 8.82
CA THR A 23 1.86 -9.95 9.42
C THR A 23 0.90 -10.47 8.36
N SER A 24 0.76 -9.76 7.24
CA SER A 24 -0.12 -10.14 6.14
C SER A 24 0.31 -11.45 5.48
N ILE A 25 1.62 -11.68 5.32
CA ILE A 25 2.18 -12.94 4.80
C ILE A 25 1.83 -14.12 5.72
N LYS A 26 1.95 -13.95 7.05
CA LYS A 26 1.55 -15.00 8.01
C LYS A 26 0.08 -15.40 7.83
N TYR A 27 -0.81 -14.41 7.70
CA TYR A 27 -2.22 -14.67 7.46
C TYR A 27 -2.48 -15.31 6.09
N ALA A 28 -1.84 -14.80 5.04
CA ALA A 28 -1.98 -15.33 3.69
C ALA A 28 -1.59 -16.82 3.63
N LYS A 29 -0.48 -17.21 4.27
CA LYS A 29 -0.04 -18.61 4.37
C LYS A 29 -1.04 -19.46 5.15
N ALA A 30 -1.50 -18.98 6.31
CA ALA A 30 -2.48 -19.70 7.13
C ALA A 30 -3.82 -19.92 6.41
N LEU A 31 -4.21 -18.99 5.53
CA LEU A 31 -5.48 -19.01 4.80
C LEU A 31 -5.34 -19.54 3.36
N ASN A 32 -4.14 -19.97 2.95
CA ASN A 32 -3.83 -20.36 1.58
C ASN A 32 -4.24 -19.30 0.53
N CYS A 33 -3.98 -18.03 0.83
CA CYS A 33 -4.22 -16.90 -0.06
C CYS A 33 -2.93 -16.52 -0.79
N SER A 34 -2.98 -16.40 -2.12
CA SER A 34 -1.84 -16.00 -2.95
C SER A 34 -1.83 -14.52 -3.33
N ARG A 35 -2.77 -13.72 -2.82
CA ARG A 35 -2.93 -12.30 -3.19
C ARG A 35 -3.09 -11.43 -1.95
N ILE A 36 -2.36 -10.33 -1.91
CA ILE A 36 -2.44 -9.34 -0.81
C ILE A 36 -2.62 -7.95 -1.42
N HIS A 37 -3.66 -7.24 -0.99
CA HIS A 37 -3.84 -5.83 -1.32
C HIS A 37 -2.93 -4.98 -0.43
N ILE A 38 -2.09 -4.17 -1.06
CA ILE A 38 -1.25 -3.16 -0.42
C ILE A 38 -2.01 -1.84 -0.39
N MET A 39 -2.51 -1.47 0.79
CA MET A 39 -3.26 -0.22 0.96
C MET A 39 -2.31 0.99 1.09
N ALA A 40 -2.58 2.02 0.29
CA ALA A 40 -1.67 3.16 0.12
C ALA A 40 -1.66 4.13 1.31
N GLY A 41 -2.77 4.28 2.01
CA GLY A 41 -2.94 5.26 3.07
C GLY A 41 -3.58 6.58 2.60
N LYS A 42 -3.91 7.44 3.57
CA LYS A 42 -4.51 8.76 3.33
C LYS A 42 -3.45 9.85 3.45
N ALA A 43 -3.44 10.79 2.51
CA ALA A 43 -2.60 11.97 2.59
C ALA A 43 -2.95 12.79 3.84
N PRO A 44 -1.95 13.28 4.59
CA PRO A 44 -2.17 14.10 5.79
C PRO A 44 -2.68 15.52 5.47
N ARG A 45 -2.59 15.96 4.21
CA ARG A 45 -3.09 17.26 3.70
C ARG A 45 -3.90 17.05 2.43
N THR A 46 -4.56 18.12 1.97
CA THR A 46 -5.34 18.13 0.71
C THR A 46 -4.50 17.97 -0.56
N PHE A 47 -3.17 17.90 -0.46
CA PHE A 47 -2.26 17.76 -1.60
C PHE A 47 -1.30 16.59 -1.37
N TYR A 48 -1.14 15.76 -2.40
CA TYR A 48 -0.11 14.75 -2.49
C TYR A 48 1.23 15.44 -2.73
N ASP A 49 2.27 15.05 -1.98
CA ASP A 49 3.62 15.55 -2.17
C ASP A 49 4.51 14.49 -2.85
N ALA A 50 5.65 14.94 -3.38
CA ALA A 50 6.61 14.05 -4.04
C ALA A 50 7.20 12.99 -3.08
N ALA A 51 7.28 13.29 -1.77
CA ALA A 51 7.81 12.37 -0.78
C ALA A 51 6.87 11.16 -0.59
N MET A 52 5.55 11.35 -0.68
CA MET A 52 4.58 10.26 -0.67
C MET A 52 4.75 9.33 -1.89
N ASN A 53 5.01 9.89 -3.08
CA ASN A 53 5.27 9.11 -4.29
C ASN A 53 6.52 8.24 -4.14
N ASP A 54 7.62 8.84 -3.69
CA ASP A 54 8.89 8.12 -3.48
C ASP A 54 8.73 7.04 -2.40
N CYS A 55 8.10 7.38 -1.28
CA CYS A 55 7.80 6.44 -0.19
C CYS A 55 6.96 5.27 -0.70
N TYR A 56 5.93 5.54 -1.50
CA TYR A 56 5.06 4.50 -2.05
C TYR A 56 5.81 3.53 -2.96
N LEU A 57 6.63 4.04 -3.89
CA LEU A 57 7.40 3.19 -4.79
C LEU A 57 8.44 2.35 -4.05
N GLU A 58 9.17 2.92 -3.10
CA GLU A 58 10.15 2.17 -2.31
C GLU A 58 9.49 1.08 -1.46
N ASN A 59 8.35 1.39 -0.85
CA ASN A 59 7.57 0.40 -0.10
C ASN A 59 6.99 -0.70 -1.00
N LEU A 60 6.51 -0.37 -2.20
CA LEU A 60 6.05 -1.38 -3.16
C LEU A 60 7.19 -2.29 -3.63
N LYS A 61 8.38 -1.73 -3.87
CA LYS A 61 9.58 -2.54 -4.19
C LYS A 61 9.92 -3.50 -3.06
N ALA A 62 9.95 -3.01 -1.82
CA ALA A 62 10.21 -3.83 -0.65
C ALA A 62 9.17 -4.95 -0.47
N ALA A 63 7.88 -4.62 -0.59
CA ALA A 63 6.80 -5.60 -0.50
C ALA A 63 6.86 -6.63 -1.64
N THR A 64 7.15 -6.20 -2.88
CA THR A 64 7.26 -7.11 -4.03
C THR A 64 8.42 -8.09 -3.86
N ASN A 65 9.60 -7.61 -3.44
CA ASN A 65 10.73 -8.47 -3.13
C ASN A 65 10.35 -9.52 -2.08
N ARG A 66 9.72 -9.08 -0.99
CA ARG A 66 9.32 -9.98 0.09
C ARG A 66 8.23 -10.98 -0.34
N PHE A 67 7.23 -10.54 -1.10
CA PHE A 67 6.17 -11.40 -1.61
C PHE A 67 6.67 -12.44 -2.62
N SER A 68 7.71 -12.11 -3.40
CA SER A 68 8.29 -13.04 -4.37
C SER A 68 8.87 -14.29 -3.72
N GLU A 69 9.41 -14.17 -2.50
CA GLU A 69 9.95 -15.30 -1.71
C GLU A 69 8.84 -16.27 -1.26
N GLU A 70 7.59 -15.81 -1.21
CA GLU A 70 6.44 -16.55 -0.70
C GLU A 70 5.43 -16.93 -1.81
N ASN A 71 5.74 -16.63 -3.08
CA ASN A 71 4.84 -16.79 -4.23
C ASN A 71 3.50 -16.04 -4.06
N ILE A 72 3.54 -14.83 -3.49
CA ILE A 72 2.38 -13.96 -3.30
C ILE A 72 2.40 -12.85 -4.36
N THR A 73 1.22 -12.52 -4.90
CA THR A 73 1.03 -11.35 -5.77
C THR A 73 0.51 -10.16 -4.96
N GLY A 74 1.26 -9.06 -4.96
CA GLY A 74 0.81 -7.78 -4.45
C GLY A 74 -0.19 -7.12 -5.40
N LEU A 75 -1.28 -6.57 -4.86
CA LEU A 75 -2.28 -5.81 -5.60
C LEU A 75 -2.30 -4.37 -5.09
N ILE A 76 -2.56 -3.43 -6.00
CA ILE A 76 -2.88 -2.04 -5.68
C ILE A 76 -4.30 -1.75 -6.21
N GLU A 77 -5.06 -0.94 -5.48
CA GLU A 77 -6.43 -0.59 -5.85
C GLU A 77 -6.63 0.92 -5.75
N PRO A 78 -6.89 1.61 -6.87
CA PRO A 78 -7.33 2.98 -6.82
C PRO A 78 -8.72 3.10 -6.17
N ILE A 79 -8.89 3.94 -5.16
CA ILE A 79 -10.16 4.15 -4.45
C ILE A 79 -10.64 5.59 -4.62
N ASN A 80 -11.85 5.76 -5.14
CA ASN A 80 -12.40 7.08 -5.44
C ASN A 80 -12.54 7.98 -4.19
N GLN A 81 -12.40 9.30 -4.40
CA GLN A 81 -12.46 10.33 -3.35
C GLN A 81 -13.84 10.43 -2.66
N ALA A 82 -14.93 10.04 -3.33
CA ALA A 82 -16.26 10.10 -2.72
C ALA A 82 -16.45 9.03 -1.63
N SER A 83 -15.85 7.84 -1.81
CA SER A 83 -15.84 6.76 -0.82
C SER A 83 -14.75 6.96 0.22
N VAL A 84 -13.55 7.35 -0.21
CA VAL A 84 -12.40 7.55 0.68
C VAL A 84 -11.70 8.87 0.37
N PRO A 85 -12.10 9.96 1.03
CA PRO A 85 -11.43 11.25 0.89
C PRO A 85 -9.94 11.14 1.25
N TYR A 86 -9.12 11.82 0.46
CA TYR A 86 -7.67 11.93 0.61
C TYR A 86 -6.89 10.62 0.49
N TYR A 87 -7.48 9.55 -0.06
CA TYR A 87 -6.73 8.33 -0.32
C TYR A 87 -5.63 8.58 -1.36
N PHE A 88 -4.40 8.11 -1.12
CA PHE A 88 -3.27 8.39 -2.00
C PHE A 88 -3.52 7.96 -3.44
N LEU A 89 -3.89 6.69 -3.62
CA LEU A 89 -4.17 6.11 -4.93
C LEU A 89 -5.65 6.32 -5.29
N HIS A 90 -6.05 7.51 -5.73
CA HIS A 90 -7.48 7.85 -5.84
C HIS A 90 -8.05 7.92 -7.25
N GLU A 91 -7.21 7.85 -8.25
CA GLU A 91 -7.59 7.88 -9.65
C GLU A 91 -6.83 6.82 -10.44
N PHE A 92 -7.45 6.37 -11.52
CA PHE A 92 -6.89 5.30 -12.35
C PHE A 92 -5.56 5.69 -12.99
N GLU A 93 -5.39 6.95 -13.38
CA GLU A 93 -4.14 7.44 -13.99
C GLU A 93 -2.97 7.41 -13.01
N THR A 94 -3.19 7.76 -11.73
CA THR A 94 -2.19 7.56 -10.68
C THR A 94 -1.85 6.07 -10.51
N GLY A 95 -2.84 5.18 -10.67
CA GLY A 95 -2.63 3.73 -10.72
C GLY A 95 -1.68 3.29 -11.83
N LYS A 96 -1.87 3.81 -13.06
CA LYS A 96 -1.00 3.48 -14.20
C LYS A 96 0.44 3.93 -14.03
N TRP A 97 0.68 5.05 -13.34
CA TRP A 97 2.04 5.54 -13.12
C TRP A 97 2.92 4.55 -12.33
N VAL A 98 2.30 3.67 -11.55
CA VAL A 98 2.98 2.73 -10.64
C VAL A 98 3.42 1.44 -11.34
N ILE A 99 2.73 1.03 -12.41
CA ILE A 99 2.91 -0.23 -13.15
C ILE A 99 3.58 0.00 -14.51
#